data_AF-A0A9W4SAD5-F1
#
_entry.id   AF-A0A9W4SAD5-F1
#
_cell.length_a   1.000
_cell.length_b   1.000
_cell.length_c   1.000
_cell.angle_alpha   90.00
_cell.angle_beta   90.00
_cell.angle_gamma   90.00
#
_symmetry.space_group_name_H-M   'P 1'
#
loop_
_entity.id
_entity.type
_entity.pdbx_description
1 polymer ?
#
loop_
_entity_poly.entity_id
_entity_poly.type
_entity_poly.pdbx_seq_one_letter_code
_entity_poly.pdbx_strand_id
1 'polypeptide(L)'
;MILVLDVGLIPLHDPTATILEQLKIPFSYLPPINTLAEELTAPPPSNCRFPLSNSWYAQISFRVPTSLVEQSFVLSTDQHSEQLLVAIVGTIIEPPPTGHTEESFHNLWDSLITQTIRLFCAETISYERNSNHFTSTGLQRPDLTLSIGEYSIFRAEEKGPETLGDPANELISKLFWTYDDLPYPCLLSISHVNGKITLHSLCTFNLQQLGDRLRLFNACRVVGRLLPMLASWCRSNREIIGDQLVIKRPVKTVELTGSVVKKKYLSNDHWQHARDIYRDLRWDNVAHEIGKTKDNANWFLLDFDEGVGFPQSVGANLDLRSHAPEIVGPHTNSVDVWGIGYLLQTSNLVREDDKVLGTLMKRCLAVNPLERPTISDCLEIICQCMIN
;
A
#
# COMPACT_ATOMS: atom_id res chain seq x y z
N MET A 1 53.58 -43.77 5.02
CA MET A 1 52.41 -43.78 5.92
C MET A 1 51.49 -42.66 5.46
N ILE A 2 50.45 -43.00 4.70
CA ILE A 2 49.47 -42.03 4.17
C ILE A 2 48.28 -42.06 5.13
N LEU A 3 48.04 -40.95 5.82
CA LEU A 3 46.85 -40.76 6.63
C LEU A 3 45.68 -40.53 5.67
N VAL A 4 44.89 -41.56 5.42
CA VAL A 4 43.57 -41.43 4.79
C VAL A 4 42.60 -41.06 5.91
N LEU A 5 42.27 -39.76 6.02
CA LEU A 5 41.14 -39.31 6.82
C LEU A 5 39.88 -39.61 6.02
N ASP A 6 39.25 -40.73 6.35
CA ASP A 6 37.86 -41.00 5.98
C ASP A 6 36.97 -40.05 6.79
N VAL A 7 36.74 -38.85 6.24
CA VAL A 7 35.73 -37.94 6.77
C VAL A 7 34.41 -38.47 6.25
N GLY A 8 33.90 -39.49 6.93
CA GLY A 8 32.56 -40.01 6.69
C GLY A 8 31.59 -38.82 6.65
N LEU A 9 31.05 -38.53 5.48
CA LEU A 9 29.96 -37.58 5.31
C LEU A 9 28.74 -38.20 5.99
N ILE A 10 28.64 -38.03 7.31
CA ILE A 10 27.37 -38.11 8.01
C ILE A 10 26.52 -37.04 7.33
N PRO A 11 25.38 -37.39 6.71
CA PRO A 11 24.46 -36.37 6.22
C PRO A 11 24.05 -35.56 7.46
N LEU A 12 24.59 -34.34 7.59
CA LEU A 12 24.14 -33.42 8.62
C LEU A 12 22.68 -33.14 8.27
N HIS A 13 21.75 -33.76 8.99
CA HIS A 13 20.34 -33.46 8.86
C HIS A 13 20.16 -32.00 9.25
N ASP A 14 19.97 -31.12 8.28
CA ASP A 14 19.71 -29.70 8.52
C ASP A 14 18.26 -29.54 9.03
N PRO A 15 18.06 -29.23 10.33
CA PRO A 15 16.72 -29.15 10.92
C PRO A 15 16.02 -27.82 10.57
N THR A 16 16.63 -26.95 9.76
CA THR A 16 16.12 -25.60 9.46
C THR A 16 14.66 -25.60 9.03
N ALA A 17 14.26 -26.46 8.09
CA ALA A 17 12.87 -26.51 7.61
C ALA A 17 11.89 -26.89 8.72
N THR A 18 12.22 -27.91 9.51
CA THR A 18 11.38 -28.39 10.63
C THR A 18 11.26 -27.34 11.73
N ILE A 19 12.35 -26.65 12.06
CA ILE A 19 12.34 -25.53 13.01
C ILE A 19 11.41 -24.42 12.49
N LEU A 20 11.54 -24.03 11.22
CA LEU A 20 10.70 -22.99 10.63
C LEU A 20 9.21 -23.33 10.66
N GLU A 21 8.83 -24.58 10.40
CA GLU A 21 7.44 -25.05 10.50
C GLU A 21 6.88 -24.89 11.92
N GLN A 22 7.66 -25.22 12.95
CA GLN A 22 7.26 -25.07 14.35
C GLN A 22 7.13 -23.59 14.77
N LEU A 23 8.03 -22.73 14.29
CA LEU A 23 8.03 -21.31 14.65
C LEU A 23 6.90 -20.52 13.98
N LYS A 24 6.44 -20.96 12.80
CA LYS A 24 5.45 -20.25 11.96
C LYS A 24 3.98 -20.56 12.28
N ILE A 25 3.67 -21.23 13.40
CA ILE A 25 2.29 -21.56 13.76
C ILE A 25 1.49 -20.28 14.03
N PRO A 26 0.43 -19.94 13.28
CA PRO A 26 -0.37 -18.74 13.52
C PRO A 26 -1.09 -18.75 14.87
N PHE A 27 -1.62 -17.61 15.30
CA PHE A 27 -2.56 -17.58 16.42
C PHE A 27 -3.88 -18.29 16.04
N SER A 28 -4.62 -18.78 17.03
CA SER A 28 -5.94 -19.40 16.84
C SER A 28 -7.08 -18.38 16.80
N TYR A 29 -6.87 -17.19 17.35
CA TYR A 29 -7.79 -16.05 17.31
C TYR A 29 -7.00 -14.72 17.33
N LEU A 30 -7.62 -13.64 16.84
CA LEU A 30 -7.07 -12.30 16.96
C LEU A 30 -7.27 -11.78 18.40
N PRO A 31 -6.19 -11.45 19.14
CA PRO A 31 -6.32 -10.94 20.51
C PRO A 31 -6.92 -9.53 20.52
N PRO A 32 -7.76 -9.17 21.51
CA PRO A 32 -8.24 -7.80 21.70
C PRO A 32 -7.14 -6.78 22.06
N ILE A 33 -7.35 -5.49 21.74
CA ILE A 33 -6.33 -4.42 21.88
C ILE A 33 -5.81 -4.29 23.30
N ASN A 34 -6.73 -4.36 24.25
CA ASN A 34 -6.47 -4.19 25.66
C ASN A 34 -5.61 -5.33 26.23
N THR A 35 -5.54 -6.47 25.54
CA THR A 35 -4.70 -7.63 25.92
C THR A 35 -3.43 -7.74 25.07
N LEU A 36 -3.31 -6.97 23.98
CA LEU A 36 -2.21 -7.13 23.03
C LEU A 36 -0.83 -6.81 23.64
N ALA A 37 -0.75 -5.80 24.53
CA ALA A 37 0.51 -5.49 25.23
C ALA A 37 1.01 -6.68 26.07
N GLU A 38 0.10 -7.43 26.69
CA GLU A 38 0.42 -8.64 27.44
C GLU A 38 0.89 -9.75 26.50
N GLU A 39 0.20 -9.95 25.37
CA GLU A 39 0.59 -10.94 24.36
C GLU A 39 1.99 -10.67 23.76
N LEU A 40 2.33 -9.41 23.48
CA LEU A 40 3.64 -9.02 22.94
C LEU A 40 4.79 -9.31 23.90
N THR A 41 4.52 -9.32 25.21
CA THR A 41 5.53 -9.52 26.25
C THR A 41 5.51 -10.93 26.83
N ALA A 42 4.45 -11.70 26.58
CA ALA A 42 4.30 -13.07 27.07
C ALA A 42 5.30 -14.04 26.39
N PRO A 43 5.94 -14.92 27.18
CA PRO A 43 6.81 -15.96 26.61
C PRO A 43 5.98 -16.96 25.80
N PRO A 44 6.48 -17.43 24.64
CA PRO A 44 5.84 -18.54 23.93
C PRO A 44 5.70 -19.81 24.77
N PRO A 45 4.72 -20.67 24.43
CA PRO A 45 4.74 -22.07 24.79
C PRO A 45 6.11 -22.70 24.49
N SER A 46 6.57 -23.62 25.32
CA SER A 46 7.92 -24.19 25.22
C SER A 46 8.24 -24.80 23.85
N ASN A 47 7.24 -25.39 23.18
CA ASN A 47 7.36 -25.98 21.85
C ASN A 47 7.43 -24.94 20.71
N CYS A 48 7.23 -23.65 21.01
CA CYS A 48 7.37 -22.54 20.06
C CYS A 48 8.57 -21.64 20.38
N ARG A 49 9.44 -22.05 21.33
CA ARG A 49 10.68 -21.33 21.66
C ARG A 49 11.77 -21.65 20.64
N PHE A 50 12.62 -20.68 20.38
CA PHE A 50 13.67 -20.81 19.39
C PHE A 50 14.83 -21.68 19.92
N PRO A 51 15.25 -22.73 19.21
CA PRO A 51 16.29 -23.63 19.71
C PRO A 51 17.69 -23.02 19.62
N LEU A 52 18.43 -23.07 20.73
CA LEU A 52 19.83 -22.62 20.83
C LEU A 52 20.77 -23.81 21.01
N SER A 53 21.93 -23.76 20.36
CA SER A 53 23.04 -24.64 20.73
C SER A 53 23.68 -24.17 22.05
N ASN A 54 24.45 -25.08 22.69
CA ASN A 54 25.09 -24.82 23.98
C ASN A 54 25.99 -23.57 23.96
N SER A 55 26.69 -23.33 22.85
CA SER A 55 27.60 -22.19 22.70
C SER A 55 26.83 -20.87 22.71
N TRP A 56 25.77 -20.75 21.91
CA TRP A 56 24.92 -19.56 21.85
C TRP A 56 24.19 -19.32 23.17
N TYR A 57 23.65 -20.36 23.81
CA TYR A 57 23.00 -20.23 25.11
C TYR A 57 23.94 -19.67 26.18
N ALA A 58 25.17 -20.20 26.25
CA ALA A 58 26.18 -19.72 27.18
C ALA A 58 26.58 -18.26 26.90
N GLN A 59 26.75 -17.88 25.62
CA GLN A 59 27.09 -16.51 25.23
C GLN A 59 26.04 -15.49 25.65
N ILE A 60 24.75 -15.80 25.48
CA ILE A 60 23.66 -14.91 25.88
C ILE A 60 23.53 -14.86 27.40
N SER A 61 23.51 -16.04 28.05
CA SER A 61 23.30 -16.16 29.50
C SER A 61 24.41 -15.53 30.34
N PHE A 62 25.60 -15.30 29.75
CA PHE A 62 26.67 -14.56 30.41
C PHE A 62 26.39 -13.04 30.48
N ARG A 63 25.54 -12.52 29.59
CA ARG A 63 25.31 -11.08 29.40
C ARG A 63 23.95 -10.62 29.92
N VAL A 64 22.99 -11.52 30.11
CA VAL A 64 21.64 -11.24 30.59
C VAL A 64 21.15 -12.33 31.55
N PRO A 65 20.15 -12.06 32.42
CA PRO A 65 19.57 -13.07 33.29
C PRO A 65 19.06 -14.29 32.51
N THR A 66 19.37 -15.50 32.99
CA THR A 66 18.94 -16.76 32.38
C THR A 66 17.43 -16.84 32.20
N SER A 67 16.66 -16.31 33.15
CA SER A 67 15.19 -16.26 33.07
C SER A 67 14.68 -15.48 31.86
N LEU A 68 15.42 -14.49 31.36
CA LEU A 68 15.06 -13.75 30.15
C LEU A 68 15.37 -14.56 28.88
N VAL A 69 16.46 -15.34 28.89
CA VAL A 69 16.82 -16.22 27.78
C VAL A 69 15.78 -17.33 27.63
N GLU A 70 15.42 -17.97 28.74
CA GLU A 70 14.46 -19.07 28.78
C GLU A 70 13.04 -18.65 28.37
N GLN A 71 12.70 -17.36 28.38
CA GLN A 71 11.40 -16.88 27.87
C GLN A 71 11.25 -17.13 26.37
N SER A 72 12.28 -16.88 25.58
CA SER A 72 12.22 -16.91 24.11
C SER A 72 12.89 -18.12 23.50
N PHE A 73 13.83 -18.73 24.23
CA PHE A 73 14.75 -19.74 23.71
C PHE A 73 14.66 -21.04 24.51
N VAL A 74 15.01 -22.14 23.84
CA VAL A 74 15.15 -23.47 24.45
C VAL A 74 16.52 -24.04 24.11
N LEU A 75 17.21 -24.60 25.10
CA LEU A 75 18.48 -25.27 24.87
C LEU A 75 18.26 -26.56 24.08
N SER A 76 19.02 -26.76 22.99
CA SER A 76 18.87 -27.89 22.08
C SER A 76 20.23 -28.42 21.64
N THR A 77 20.48 -29.70 21.91
CA THR A 77 21.76 -30.36 21.60
C THR A 77 21.84 -30.93 20.19
N ASP A 78 20.69 -31.21 19.57
CA ASP A 78 20.54 -31.98 18.33
C ASP A 78 19.53 -31.38 17.34
N GLN A 79 18.71 -30.42 17.77
CA GLN A 79 17.69 -29.76 16.93
C GLN A 79 17.91 -28.25 16.89
N HIS A 80 19.03 -27.79 16.32
CA HIS A 80 19.30 -26.38 16.08
C HIS A 80 19.83 -26.15 14.67
N SER A 81 19.57 -24.96 14.12
CA SER A 81 20.11 -24.55 12.82
C SER A 81 21.15 -23.46 13.03
N GLU A 82 22.43 -23.78 12.76
CA GLU A 82 23.51 -22.78 12.83
C GLU A 82 23.28 -21.61 11.85
N GLN A 83 22.64 -21.87 10.71
CA GLN A 83 22.27 -20.81 9.77
C GLN A 83 21.26 -19.83 10.38
N LEU A 84 20.19 -20.34 11.00
CA LEU A 84 19.21 -19.49 11.68
C LEU A 84 19.80 -18.81 12.92
N LEU A 85 20.66 -19.51 13.67
CA LEU A 85 21.34 -18.96 14.84
C LEU A 85 22.23 -17.77 14.45
N VAL A 86 23.05 -17.90 13.42
CA VAL A 86 23.88 -16.78 12.95
C VAL A 86 23.00 -15.63 12.44
N ALA A 87 21.97 -15.92 11.66
CA ALA A 87 21.13 -14.91 11.04
C ALA A 87 20.25 -14.12 12.03
N ILE A 88 19.86 -14.74 13.15
CA ILE A 88 18.90 -14.19 14.11
C ILE A 88 19.56 -13.90 15.46
N VAL A 89 20.21 -14.89 16.05
CA VAL A 89 20.81 -14.74 17.38
C VAL A 89 22.09 -13.92 17.28
N GLY A 90 22.89 -14.12 16.23
CA GLY A 90 24.06 -13.29 15.95
C GLY A 90 23.73 -11.80 15.89
N THR A 91 22.68 -11.43 15.16
CA THR A 91 22.23 -10.03 15.01
C THR A 91 21.62 -9.47 16.29
N ILE A 92 20.99 -10.29 17.13
CA ILE A 92 20.52 -9.87 18.46
C ILE A 92 21.69 -9.60 19.40
N ILE A 93 22.73 -10.45 19.41
CA ILE A 93 23.88 -10.26 20.31
C ILE A 93 24.71 -9.07 19.85
N GLU A 94 25.11 -9.07 18.58
CA GLU A 94 25.95 -8.05 17.94
C GLU A 94 25.21 -7.45 16.74
N PRO A 95 24.36 -6.43 16.97
CA PRO A 95 23.60 -5.81 15.89
C PRO A 95 24.50 -5.05 14.91
N PRO A 96 24.02 -4.78 13.67
CA PRO A 96 24.76 -3.98 12.70
C PRO A 96 25.16 -2.61 13.25
N PRO A 97 26.33 -2.08 12.87
CA PRO A 97 26.75 -0.74 13.27
C PRO A 97 25.82 0.31 12.67
N THR A 98 25.61 1.40 13.41
CA THR A 98 24.79 2.55 13.01
C THR A 98 25.62 3.82 12.97
N GLY A 99 25.17 4.81 12.21
CA GLY A 99 25.76 6.14 12.14
C GLY A 99 24.92 7.18 12.90
N HIS A 100 24.87 8.40 12.36
CA HIS A 100 24.14 9.53 12.94
C HIS A 100 22.87 9.90 12.18
N THR A 101 22.74 9.48 10.91
CA THR A 101 21.55 9.74 10.09
C THR A 101 20.52 8.65 10.26
N GLU A 102 19.25 8.96 10.01
CA GLU A 102 18.16 7.97 9.98
C GLU A 102 18.47 6.78 9.06
N GLU A 103 18.98 7.03 7.85
CA GLU A 103 19.23 5.94 6.90
C GLU A 103 20.29 4.95 7.39
N SER A 104 21.21 5.41 8.25
CA SER A 104 22.24 4.56 8.83
C SER A 104 21.69 3.53 9.83
N PHE A 105 20.45 3.70 10.30
CA PHE A 105 19.79 2.76 11.21
C PHE A 105 18.90 1.73 10.48
N HIS A 106 18.64 1.89 9.17
CA HIS A 106 17.80 0.95 8.41
C HIS A 106 18.26 -0.51 8.55
N ASN A 107 19.57 -0.77 8.44
CA ASN A 107 20.09 -2.13 8.56
C ASN A 107 19.89 -2.72 9.97
N LEU A 108 20.00 -1.89 11.01
CA LEU A 108 19.69 -2.29 12.38
C LEU A 108 18.21 -2.69 12.51
N TRP A 109 17.30 -1.83 12.07
CA TRP A 109 15.87 -2.06 12.17
C TRP A 109 15.43 -3.26 11.32
N ASP A 110 15.95 -3.41 10.10
CA ASP A 110 15.65 -4.56 9.26
C ASP A 110 16.11 -5.89 9.87
N SER A 111 17.34 -5.91 10.42
CA SER A 111 17.91 -7.12 11.02
C SER A 111 17.15 -7.54 12.28
N LEU A 112 16.74 -6.59 13.13
CA LEU A 112 16.09 -6.89 14.40
C LEU A 112 14.56 -7.06 14.28
N ILE A 113 13.91 -6.28 13.42
CA ILE A 113 12.44 -6.20 13.33
C ILE A 113 11.96 -6.96 12.10
N THR A 114 12.28 -6.47 10.90
CA THR A 114 11.75 -7.01 9.64
C THR A 114 12.08 -8.49 9.47
N GLN A 115 13.35 -8.86 9.64
CA GLN A 115 13.80 -10.24 9.48
C GLN A 115 13.15 -11.18 10.51
N THR A 116 13.02 -10.73 11.76
CA THR A 116 12.33 -11.47 12.82
C THR A 116 10.85 -11.67 12.49
N ILE A 117 10.12 -10.63 12.11
CA ILE A 117 8.71 -10.74 11.73
C ILE A 117 8.53 -11.74 10.58
N ARG A 118 9.40 -11.66 9.55
CA ARG A 118 9.37 -12.57 8.39
C ARG A 118 9.68 -14.03 8.75
N LEU A 119 10.56 -14.25 9.72
CA LEU A 119 10.89 -15.59 10.22
C LEU A 119 9.66 -16.30 10.80
N PHE A 120 8.84 -15.57 11.55
CA PHE A 120 7.69 -16.11 12.28
C PHE A 120 6.36 -16.04 11.52
N CYS A 121 6.33 -15.41 10.35
CA CYS A 121 5.15 -15.35 9.51
C CYS A 121 4.96 -16.63 8.69
N ALA A 122 3.75 -17.20 8.75
CA ALA A 122 3.37 -18.37 7.97
C ALA A 122 3.19 -18.08 6.47
N GLU A 123 2.87 -16.83 6.14
CA GLU A 123 2.64 -16.39 4.76
C GLU A 123 3.84 -15.61 4.21
N THR A 124 3.93 -15.52 2.88
CA THR A 124 4.94 -14.70 2.22
C THR A 124 4.67 -13.22 2.48
N ILE A 125 5.67 -12.53 3.02
CA ILE A 125 5.66 -11.09 3.24
C ILE A 125 6.45 -10.41 2.11
N SER A 126 5.80 -9.46 1.43
CA SER A 126 6.51 -8.42 0.68
C SER A 126 6.94 -7.31 1.63
N TYR A 127 8.14 -6.80 1.41
CA TYR A 127 8.78 -5.80 2.24
C TYR A 127 9.21 -4.63 1.36
N GLU A 128 8.86 -3.42 1.78
CA GLU A 128 9.21 -2.18 1.09
C GLU A 128 9.68 -1.12 2.08
N ARG A 129 10.77 -0.42 1.72
CA ARG A 129 11.32 0.75 2.42
C ARG A 129 11.23 1.97 1.54
N ASN A 130 10.81 3.10 2.10
CA ASN A 130 10.82 4.43 1.44
C ASN A 130 10.40 4.35 -0.03
N SER A 131 9.47 3.43 -0.32
CA SER A 131 9.25 2.92 -1.66
C SER A 131 8.40 3.95 -2.38
N ASN A 132 9.12 4.80 -3.12
CA ASN A 132 8.60 5.67 -4.15
C ASN A 132 8.36 4.90 -5.46
N HIS A 133 8.48 3.56 -5.46
CA HIS A 133 8.26 2.73 -6.62
C HIS A 133 6.83 2.99 -7.09
N PHE A 134 6.74 3.86 -8.10
CA PHE A 134 5.53 4.26 -8.78
C PHE A 134 4.61 5.35 -8.14
N THR A 135 5.01 6.36 -7.35
CA THR A 135 4.08 7.48 -7.01
C THR A 135 4.66 8.90 -7.01
N SER A 136 3.80 9.91 -7.26
CA SER A 136 4.03 11.35 -7.08
C SER A 136 3.70 11.84 -5.66
N THR A 137 3.43 10.92 -4.73
CA THR A 137 3.05 11.20 -3.34
C THR A 137 4.16 10.85 -2.34
N GLY A 138 5.42 10.95 -2.75
CA GLY A 138 6.59 10.48 -2.01
C GLY A 138 6.79 11.02 -0.59
N LEU A 139 5.92 11.90 -0.09
CA LEU A 139 5.96 12.48 1.27
C LEU A 139 4.88 11.95 2.22
N GLN A 140 3.95 11.09 1.75
CA GLN A 140 2.78 10.66 2.54
C GLN A 140 2.74 9.16 2.89
N ARG A 141 3.84 8.40 2.74
CA ARG A 141 3.85 6.95 3.01
C ARG A 141 4.76 6.57 4.18
N PRO A 142 4.40 5.53 4.96
CA PRO A 142 5.24 4.95 6.01
C PRO A 142 6.63 4.55 5.52
N ASP A 143 7.66 4.79 6.33
CA ASP A 143 9.06 4.42 6.02
C ASP A 143 9.23 2.91 5.78
N LEU A 144 8.48 2.10 6.53
CA LEU A 144 8.46 0.64 6.43
C LEU A 144 7.04 0.13 6.22
N THR A 145 6.88 -0.74 5.23
CA THR A 145 5.62 -1.46 5.00
C THR A 145 5.87 -2.96 4.81
N LEU A 146 5.06 -3.80 5.46
CA LEU A 146 5.01 -5.25 5.21
C LEU A 146 3.61 -5.63 4.73
N SER A 147 3.55 -6.33 3.60
CA SER A 147 2.29 -6.74 2.98
C SER A 147 2.19 -8.24 2.80
N ILE A 148 0.97 -8.76 2.88
CA ILE A 148 0.63 -10.14 2.56
C ILE A 148 -0.39 -10.11 1.43
N GLY A 149 0.03 -10.53 0.24
CA GLY A 149 -0.76 -10.32 -0.98
C GLY A 149 -0.95 -8.83 -1.24
N GLU A 150 -2.20 -8.40 -1.40
CA GLU A 150 -2.56 -7.00 -1.67
C GLU A 150 -2.74 -6.14 -0.41
N TYR A 151 -2.59 -6.72 0.79
CA TYR A 151 -2.88 -6.06 2.05
C TYR A 151 -1.59 -5.62 2.76
N SER A 152 -1.36 -4.32 2.87
CA SER A 152 -0.25 -3.76 3.65
C SER A 152 -0.62 -3.63 5.12
N ILE A 153 -0.51 -4.77 5.81
CA ILE A 153 -0.99 -4.97 7.17
C ILE A 153 -0.02 -4.41 8.20
N PHE A 154 1.29 -4.34 7.94
CA PHE A 154 2.23 -3.72 8.86
C PHE A 154 2.78 -2.40 8.32
N ARG A 155 2.77 -1.34 9.13
CA ARG A 155 3.30 -0.01 8.78
C ARG A 155 4.08 0.61 9.92
N ALA A 156 5.26 1.17 9.65
CA ALA A 156 6.05 1.86 10.67
C ALA A 156 6.73 3.11 10.11
N GLU A 157 6.96 4.07 11.01
CA GLU A 157 7.79 5.26 10.82
C GLU A 157 9.01 5.15 11.72
N GLU A 158 10.12 5.68 11.23
CA GLU A 158 11.42 5.56 11.86
C GLU A 158 12.05 6.96 12.01
N LYS A 159 12.81 7.17 13.09
CA LYS A 159 13.60 8.39 13.28
C LYS A 159 14.97 8.04 13.83
N GLY A 160 15.99 8.67 13.26
CA GLY A 160 17.33 8.64 13.81
C GLY A 160 17.41 9.44 15.13
N PRO A 161 18.46 9.23 15.94
CA PRO A 161 18.62 9.92 17.23
C PRO A 161 18.70 11.45 17.11
N GLU A 162 19.18 11.94 15.97
CA GLU A 162 19.35 13.36 15.66
C GLU A 162 18.26 13.89 14.70
N THR A 163 17.35 13.02 14.23
CA THR A 163 16.24 13.44 13.37
C THR A 163 15.14 14.09 14.21
N LEU A 164 14.68 15.27 13.80
CA LEU A 164 13.54 15.94 14.42
C LEU A 164 12.21 15.30 14.00
N GLY A 165 11.24 15.31 14.91
CA GLY A 165 9.90 14.80 14.67
C GLY A 165 9.53 13.67 15.62
N ASP A 166 8.25 13.32 15.65
CA ASP A 166 7.74 12.18 16.39
C ASP A 166 7.25 11.12 15.38
N PRO A 167 7.89 9.94 15.29
CA PRO A 167 7.50 8.91 14.34
C PRO A 167 6.05 8.46 14.54
N ALA A 168 5.53 8.50 15.77
CA ALA A 168 4.14 8.16 16.06
C ALA A 168 3.15 9.14 15.40
N ASN A 169 3.40 10.44 15.54
CA ASN A 169 2.57 11.47 14.92
C ASN A 169 2.70 11.47 13.40
N GLU A 170 3.91 11.27 12.88
CA GLU A 170 4.16 11.15 11.45
C GLU A 170 3.38 9.98 10.86
N LEU A 171 3.41 8.82 11.53
CA LEU A 171 2.68 7.63 11.12
C LEU A 171 1.18 7.90 11.02
N ILE A 172 0.59 8.54 12.04
CA ILE A 172 -0.83 8.91 12.03
C ILE A 172 -1.15 9.84 10.87
N SER A 173 -0.33 10.87 10.64
CA SER A 173 -0.55 11.87 9.59
C SER A 173 -0.47 11.28 8.17
N LYS A 174 0.32 10.21 8.00
CA LYS A 174 0.50 9.49 6.74
C LYS A 174 -0.47 8.31 6.58
N LEU A 175 -1.14 7.89 7.67
CA LEU A 175 -1.98 6.70 7.65
C LEU A 175 -3.31 6.99 6.94
N PHE A 176 -3.48 6.42 5.75
CA PHE A 176 -4.79 6.20 5.15
C PHE A 176 -5.24 4.77 5.47
N TRP A 177 -6.29 4.63 6.27
CA TRP A 177 -6.77 3.32 6.75
C TRP A 177 -8.00 2.89 5.96
N THR A 178 -7.87 1.84 5.14
CA THR A 178 -8.92 1.28 4.27
C THR A 178 -9.44 -0.07 4.74
N TYR A 179 -9.01 -0.52 5.93
CA TYR A 179 -9.31 -1.83 6.49
C TYR A 179 -10.48 -1.82 7.48
N ASP A 180 -11.31 -0.77 7.45
CA ASP A 180 -12.44 -0.60 8.36
C ASP A 180 -12.00 -0.74 9.85
N ASP A 181 -12.72 -1.51 10.66
CA ASP A 181 -12.42 -1.75 12.07
C ASP A 181 -11.31 -2.81 12.30
N LEU A 182 -10.45 -3.10 11.31
CA LEU A 182 -9.35 -4.06 11.47
C LEU A 182 -8.46 -3.68 12.68
N PRO A 183 -8.28 -4.60 13.64
CA PRO A 183 -7.42 -4.37 14.78
C PRO A 183 -5.92 -4.55 14.43
N TYR A 184 -5.15 -3.46 14.55
CA TYR A 184 -3.67 -3.40 14.68
C TYR A 184 -2.78 -3.68 13.45
N PRO A 185 -2.27 -2.63 12.81
CA PRO A 185 -1.18 -2.72 11.83
C PRO A 185 0.25 -2.50 12.34
N CYS A 186 0.56 -2.40 13.64
CA CYS A 186 1.96 -2.16 14.05
C CYS A 186 2.28 -2.49 15.51
N LEU A 187 3.59 -2.47 15.82
CA LEU A 187 4.15 -2.56 17.18
C LEU A 187 3.65 -1.42 18.10
N LEU A 188 3.15 -0.32 17.50
CA LEU A 188 2.24 0.62 18.12
C LEU A 188 0.83 0.20 17.67
N SER A 189 -0.06 -0.30 18.52
CA SER A 189 -1.38 -0.65 17.99
C SER A 189 -2.11 0.61 17.55
N ILE A 190 -2.64 0.58 16.33
CA ILE A 190 -3.60 1.57 15.85
C ILE A 190 -4.98 0.94 15.98
N SER A 191 -5.89 1.63 16.66
CA SER A 191 -7.32 1.33 16.62
C SER A 191 -8.03 2.36 15.76
N HIS A 192 -8.89 1.87 14.87
CA HIS A 192 -9.83 2.69 14.13
C HIS A 192 -11.23 2.44 14.70
N VAL A 193 -11.91 3.49 15.17
CA VAL A 193 -13.31 3.42 15.63
C VAL A 193 -14.04 4.64 15.09
N ASN A 194 -15.08 4.43 14.29
CA ASN A 194 -15.92 5.50 13.70
C ASN A 194 -15.12 6.58 12.94
N GLY A 195 -14.13 6.20 12.12
CA GLY A 195 -13.33 7.17 11.36
C GLY A 195 -12.19 7.83 12.14
N LYS A 196 -12.06 7.56 13.45
CA LYS A 196 -11.00 8.13 14.29
C LYS A 196 -9.88 7.12 14.52
N ILE A 197 -8.67 7.51 14.12
CA ILE A 197 -7.43 6.79 14.37
C ILE A 197 -6.93 7.12 15.79
N THR A 198 -6.70 6.11 16.61
CA THR A 198 -6.04 6.24 17.93
C THR A 198 -4.83 5.34 17.98
N LEU A 199 -3.69 5.90 18.37
CA LEU A 199 -2.44 5.16 18.57
C LEU A 199 -2.32 4.77 20.04
N HIS A 200 -1.98 3.51 20.31
CA HIS A 200 -1.68 3.03 21.64
C HIS A 200 -0.24 2.54 21.67
N SER A 201 0.56 3.13 22.56
CA SER A 201 1.91 2.65 22.85
C SER A 201 1.80 1.34 23.63
N LEU A 202 2.18 0.23 23.00
CA LEU A 202 2.09 -1.10 23.61
C LEU A 202 3.37 -1.46 24.37
N CYS A 203 4.53 -1.21 23.76
CA CYS A 203 5.84 -1.54 24.29
C CYS A 203 6.90 -0.54 23.81
N THR A 204 7.93 -0.31 24.62
CA THR A 204 9.13 0.47 24.27
C THR A 204 10.38 -0.33 24.57
N PHE A 205 11.36 -0.30 23.68
CA PHE A 205 12.61 -1.07 23.81
C PHE A 205 13.82 -0.18 23.58
N ASN A 206 14.85 -0.32 24.43
CA ASN A 206 16.16 0.28 24.20
C ASN A 206 17.07 -0.69 23.44
N LEU A 207 17.23 -0.48 22.13
CA LEU A 207 18.00 -1.38 21.26
C LEU A 207 19.51 -1.43 21.58
N GLN A 208 20.04 -0.54 22.41
CA GLN A 208 21.42 -0.63 22.88
C GLN A 208 21.61 -1.75 23.91
N GLN A 209 20.54 -2.13 24.62
CA GLN A 209 20.56 -3.15 25.66
C GLN A 209 20.19 -4.52 25.09
N LEU A 210 21.06 -5.52 25.28
CA LEU A 210 20.81 -6.89 24.82
C LEU A 210 19.48 -7.45 25.35
N GLY A 211 19.14 -7.16 26.61
CA GLY A 211 17.88 -7.61 27.21
C GLY A 211 16.64 -7.07 26.49
N ASP A 212 16.67 -5.82 26.05
CA ASP A 212 15.57 -5.23 25.28
C ASP A 212 15.52 -5.74 23.84
N ARG A 213 16.67 -6.06 23.23
CA ARG A 213 16.69 -6.74 21.92
C ARG A 213 16.04 -8.13 21.99
N LEU A 214 16.26 -8.88 23.08
CA LEU A 214 15.59 -10.18 23.30
C LEU A 214 14.08 -10.02 23.53
N ARG A 215 13.64 -8.96 24.22
CA ARG A 215 12.21 -8.65 24.39
C ARG A 215 11.57 -8.22 23.07
N LEU A 216 12.25 -7.38 22.28
CA LEU A 216 11.81 -7.00 20.93
C LEU A 216 11.66 -8.23 20.03
N PHE A 217 12.59 -9.19 20.11
CA PHE A 217 12.49 -10.44 19.35
C PHE A 217 11.18 -11.19 19.66
N ASN A 218 10.77 -11.27 20.93
CA ASN A 218 9.48 -11.85 21.32
C ASN A 218 8.28 -11.06 20.80
N ALA A 219 8.31 -9.74 20.88
CA ALA A 219 7.24 -8.90 20.36
C ALA A 219 7.11 -9.08 18.83
N CYS A 220 8.22 -9.07 18.09
CA CYS A 220 8.25 -9.29 16.65
C CYS A 220 7.77 -10.69 16.26
N ARG A 221 8.08 -11.72 17.07
CA ARG A 221 7.53 -13.07 16.91
C ARG A 221 6.01 -13.06 16.98
N VAL A 222 5.43 -12.37 17.96
CA VAL A 222 3.98 -12.26 18.12
C VAL A 222 3.38 -11.54 16.91
N VAL A 223 3.95 -10.40 16.51
CA VAL A 223 3.52 -9.66 15.31
C VAL A 223 3.55 -10.55 14.07
N GLY A 224 4.67 -11.24 13.79
CA GLY A 224 4.80 -12.13 12.63
C GLY A 224 3.73 -13.22 12.58
N ARG A 225 3.33 -13.75 13.73
CA ARG A 225 2.26 -14.77 13.83
C ARG A 225 0.85 -14.19 13.70
N LEU A 226 0.66 -12.90 13.96
CA LEU A 226 -0.62 -12.21 13.80
C LEU A 226 -0.88 -11.76 12.36
N LEU A 227 0.15 -11.39 11.59
CA LEU A 227 -0.03 -10.87 10.23
C LEU A 227 -0.87 -11.78 9.30
N PRO A 228 -0.67 -13.11 9.24
CA PRO A 228 -1.52 -13.99 8.44
C PRO A 228 -2.99 -13.96 8.84
N MET A 229 -3.28 -13.81 10.14
CA MET A 229 -4.66 -13.75 10.63
C MET A 229 -5.35 -12.46 10.20
N LEU A 230 -4.64 -11.34 10.28
CA LEU A 230 -5.12 -10.04 9.82
C LEU A 230 -5.38 -10.08 8.30
N ALA A 231 -4.47 -10.70 7.53
CA ALA A 231 -4.66 -10.90 6.08
C ALA A 231 -5.91 -11.74 5.79
N SER A 232 -6.09 -12.85 6.51
CA SER A 232 -7.25 -13.72 6.38
C SER A 232 -8.57 -12.99 6.72
N TRP A 233 -8.55 -12.13 7.74
CA TRP A 233 -9.69 -11.29 8.08
C TRP A 233 -10.03 -10.32 6.95
N CYS A 234 -9.03 -9.62 6.39
CA CYS A 234 -9.23 -8.73 5.23
C CYS A 234 -9.83 -9.47 4.04
N ARG A 235 -9.31 -10.66 3.70
CA ARG A 235 -9.84 -11.50 2.61
C ARG A 235 -11.30 -11.92 2.82
N SER A 236 -11.69 -12.09 4.08
CA SER A 236 -13.05 -12.52 4.44
C SER A 236 -14.07 -11.38 4.37
N ASN A 237 -13.62 -10.12 4.45
CA ASN A 237 -14.45 -8.93 4.36
C ASN A 237 -14.45 -8.35 2.95
N ARG A 238 -15.54 -8.59 2.20
CA ARG A 238 -15.66 -8.23 0.77
C ARG A 238 -15.64 -6.72 0.49
N GLU A 239 -15.84 -5.88 1.50
CA GLU A 239 -15.81 -4.42 1.38
C GLU A 239 -14.39 -3.86 1.46
N ILE A 240 -13.42 -4.67 1.91
CA ILE A 240 -12.03 -4.25 2.07
C ILE A 240 -11.30 -4.39 0.75
N ILE A 241 -10.82 -3.26 0.25
CA ILE A 241 -9.95 -3.17 -0.92
C ILE A 241 -8.51 -3.08 -0.41
N GLY A 242 -7.64 -4.00 -0.87
CA GLY A 242 -6.23 -4.00 -0.51
C GLY A 242 -5.50 -2.73 -0.97
N ASP A 243 -4.44 -2.35 -0.25
CA ASP A 243 -3.60 -1.19 -0.57
C ASP A 243 -2.88 -1.31 -1.92
N GLN A 244 -2.77 -2.52 -2.45
CA GLN A 244 -2.07 -2.83 -3.70
C GLN A 244 -3.00 -3.51 -4.70
N LEU A 245 -4.23 -3.00 -4.90
CA LEU A 245 -5.11 -3.55 -5.93
C LEU A 245 -4.61 -3.15 -7.32
N VAL A 246 -4.23 -4.14 -8.12
CA VAL A 246 -3.78 -3.96 -9.51
C VAL A 246 -4.81 -4.55 -10.49
N ILE A 247 -5.60 -3.68 -11.12
CA ILE A 247 -6.56 -4.05 -12.15
C ILE A 247 -5.88 -3.99 -13.52
N LYS A 248 -5.72 -5.16 -14.16
CA LYS A 248 -5.19 -5.24 -15.53
C LYS A 248 -6.33 -5.09 -16.55
N ARG A 249 -6.15 -4.18 -17.50
CA ARG A 249 -6.97 -4.00 -18.71
C ARG A 249 -6.08 -4.21 -19.95
N PRO A 250 -6.66 -4.42 -21.15
CA PRO A 250 -5.86 -4.68 -22.36
C PRO A 250 -4.79 -3.62 -22.68
N VAL A 251 -5.09 -2.34 -22.43
CA VAL A 251 -4.21 -1.20 -22.79
C VAL A 251 -3.69 -0.40 -21.59
N LYS A 252 -4.20 -0.69 -20.38
CA LYS A 252 -3.81 0.01 -19.15
C LYS A 252 -3.81 -0.92 -17.95
N THR A 253 -2.98 -0.61 -16.98
CA THR A 253 -3.05 -1.19 -15.63
C THR A 253 -3.43 -0.07 -14.67
N VAL A 254 -4.44 -0.32 -13.85
CA VAL A 254 -4.92 0.62 -12.83
C VAL A 254 -4.50 0.06 -11.47
N GLU A 255 -3.64 0.78 -10.78
CA GLU A 255 -3.19 0.48 -9.43
C GLU A 255 -3.95 1.41 -8.48
N LEU A 256 -4.81 0.85 -7.63
CA LEU A 256 -5.45 1.59 -6.55
C LEU A 256 -4.53 1.52 -5.34
N THR A 257 -4.10 2.68 -4.85
CA THR A 257 -3.27 2.78 -3.65
C THR A 257 -3.85 3.81 -2.70
N GLY A 258 -4.71 3.36 -1.78
CA GLY A 258 -5.41 4.24 -0.83
C GLY A 258 -6.22 5.33 -1.55
N SER A 259 -5.80 6.59 -1.38
CA SER A 259 -6.42 7.78 -2.01
C SER A 259 -5.92 8.10 -3.43
N VAL A 260 -4.94 7.34 -3.94
CA VAL A 260 -4.31 7.62 -5.24
C VAL A 260 -4.61 6.48 -6.21
N VAL A 261 -5.07 6.86 -7.41
CA VAL A 261 -5.21 5.94 -8.53
C VAL A 261 -4.06 6.17 -9.50
N LYS A 262 -3.21 5.16 -9.68
CA LYS A 262 -2.16 5.19 -10.70
C LYS A 262 -2.57 4.41 -11.93
N LYS A 263 -2.39 5.00 -13.10
CA LYS A 263 -2.69 4.37 -14.39
C LYS A 263 -1.40 4.27 -15.20
N LYS A 264 -1.03 3.06 -15.57
CA LYS A 264 0.10 2.76 -16.47
C LYS A 264 -0.47 2.33 -17.82
N TYR A 265 -0.06 2.99 -18.89
CA TYR A 265 -0.52 2.69 -20.24
C TYR A 265 0.52 1.87 -21.00
N LEU A 266 0.06 1.05 -21.95
CA LEU A 266 0.92 0.16 -22.74
C LEU A 266 1.97 0.93 -23.57
N SER A 267 1.64 2.14 -24.03
CA SER A 267 2.55 3.01 -24.77
C SER A 267 2.30 4.48 -24.46
N ASN A 268 3.26 5.32 -24.85
CA ASN A 268 3.12 6.78 -24.78
C ASN A 268 1.91 7.28 -25.59
N ASP A 269 1.61 6.67 -26.74
CA ASP A 269 0.46 7.06 -27.56
C ASP A 269 -0.87 6.81 -26.84
N HIS A 270 -0.99 5.69 -26.12
CA HIS A 270 -2.18 5.41 -25.30
C HIS A 270 -2.31 6.40 -24.13
N TRP A 271 -1.18 6.80 -23.51
CA TRP A 271 -1.19 7.80 -22.46
C TRP A 271 -1.57 9.20 -23.01
N GLN A 272 -1.01 9.60 -24.16
CA GLN A 272 -1.36 10.86 -24.82
C GLN A 272 -2.83 10.89 -25.23
N HIS A 273 -3.34 9.80 -25.81
CA HIS A 273 -4.76 9.68 -26.16
C HIS A 273 -5.68 9.85 -24.94
N ALA A 274 -5.38 9.17 -23.82
CA ALA A 274 -6.15 9.31 -22.58
C ALA A 274 -6.00 10.68 -21.90
N ARG A 275 -4.93 11.42 -22.18
CA ARG A 275 -4.71 12.78 -21.67
C ARG A 275 -5.43 13.83 -22.53
N ASP A 276 -5.45 13.63 -23.85
CA ASP A 276 -5.83 14.67 -24.80
C ASP A 276 -7.27 14.52 -25.32
N ILE A 277 -7.95 13.39 -25.04
CA ILE A 277 -9.32 13.11 -25.51
C ILE A 277 -10.16 12.52 -24.36
N TYR A 278 -11.23 13.21 -23.97
CA TYR A 278 -12.10 12.84 -22.85
C TYR A 278 -13.15 11.78 -23.21
N ARG A 279 -13.70 11.88 -24.42
CA ARG A 279 -14.62 10.96 -25.11
C ARG A 279 -16.03 10.82 -24.55
N ASP A 280 -16.28 11.28 -23.33
CA ASP A 280 -17.57 11.10 -22.66
C ASP A 280 -18.11 12.37 -21.99
N LEU A 281 -18.03 13.51 -22.69
CA LEU A 281 -18.48 14.82 -22.19
C LEU A 281 -20.01 14.92 -22.23
N ARG A 282 -20.64 14.62 -21.09
CA ARG A 282 -22.10 14.66 -20.87
C ARG A 282 -22.45 15.03 -19.43
N TRP A 283 -23.71 15.41 -19.18
CA TRP A 283 -24.18 15.85 -17.85
C TRP A 283 -23.95 14.82 -16.75
N ASP A 284 -24.06 13.52 -17.05
CA ASP A 284 -23.83 12.45 -16.07
C ASP A 284 -22.39 12.45 -15.53
N ASN A 285 -21.43 12.99 -16.30
CA ASN A 285 -20.02 13.08 -15.93
C ASN A 285 -19.62 14.51 -15.50
N VAL A 286 -20.61 15.37 -15.21
CA VAL A 286 -20.41 16.73 -14.71
C VAL A 286 -20.97 16.81 -13.29
N ALA A 287 -20.11 17.11 -12.33
CA ALA A 287 -20.49 17.33 -10.94
C ALA A 287 -20.34 18.80 -10.54
N HIS A 288 -21.04 19.20 -9.48
CA HIS A 288 -20.85 20.50 -8.85
C HIS A 288 -20.63 20.35 -7.35
N GLU A 289 -20.00 21.35 -6.75
CA GLU A 289 -19.74 21.41 -5.31
C GLU A 289 -21.04 21.24 -4.50
N ILE A 290 -21.02 20.33 -3.52
CA ILE A 290 -22.15 20.05 -2.65
C ILE A 290 -22.30 21.19 -1.63
N GLY A 291 -23.53 21.65 -1.39
CA GLY A 291 -23.83 22.69 -0.39
C GLY A 291 -23.78 24.13 -0.93
N LYS A 292 -23.48 24.32 -2.23
CA LYS A 292 -23.62 25.61 -2.93
C LYS A 292 -24.75 25.55 -3.95
N THR A 293 -25.36 26.71 -4.22
CA THR A 293 -26.29 26.83 -5.35
C THR A 293 -25.54 26.64 -6.66
N LYS A 294 -26.21 26.13 -7.70
CA LYS A 294 -25.61 25.87 -9.02
C LYS A 294 -24.89 27.09 -9.60
N ASP A 295 -25.40 28.28 -9.32
CA ASP A 295 -24.86 29.56 -9.80
C ASP A 295 -23.57 29.99 -9.09
N ASN A 296 -23.28 29.43 -7.89
CA ASN A 296 -22.10 29.75 -7.08
C ASN A 296 -21.20 28.53 -6.81
N ALA A 297 -21.48 27.39 -7.45
CA ALA A 297 -20.72 26.16 -7.28
C ALA A 297 -19.55 26.11 -8.26
N ASN A 298 -18.44 25.52 -7.80
CA ASN A 298 -17.43 25.03 -8.73
C ASN A 298 -17.96 23.77 -9.42
N TRP A 299 -17.67 23.65 -10.72
CA TRP A 299 -18.08 22.52 -11.56
C TRP A 299 -16.86 21.68 -11.94
N PHE A 300 -17.03 20.37 -11.99
CA PHE A 300 -15.97 19.39 -12.18
C PHE A 300 -16.37 18.37 -13.24
N LEU A 301 -15.41 17.99 -14.10
CA LEU A 301 -15.54 16.83 -14.98
C LEU A 301 -15.07 15.59 -14.24
N LEU A 302 -15.86 14.51 -14.30
CA LEU A 302 -15.57 13.22 -13.70
C LEU A 302 -15.01 12.24 -14.75
N ASP A 303 -14.65 11.01 -14.40
CA ASP A 303 -14.44 9.89 -15.36
C ASP A 303 -13.53 10.15 -16.59
N PHE A 304 -12.50 10.98 -16.44
CA PHE A 304 -11.55 11.37 -17.51
C PHE A 304 -10.81 10.19 -18.19
N ASP A 305 -10.98 8.96 -17.68
CA ASP A 305 -10.22 7.79 -18.12
C ASP A 305 -11.05 6.54 -18.44
N GLU A 306 -12.38 6.58 -18.33
CA GLU A 306 -13.25 5.46 -18.72
C GLU A 306 -13.30 5.27 -20.26
N GLY A 307 -12.70 6.19 -21.03
CA GLY A 307 -12.43 6.06 -22.46
C GLY A 307 -11.47 4.90 -22.78
N VAL A 308 -12.00 3.68 -22.85
CA VAL A 308 -11.26 2.45 -23.15
C VAL A 308 -10.59 2.50 -24.53
N GLY A 309 -9.43 1.84 -24.65
CA GLY A 309 -8.47 1.95 -25.74
C GLY A 309 -8.98 1.89 -27.18
N PHE A 310 -8.14 2.44 -28.06
CA PHE A 310 -8.34 2.45 -29.50
C PHE A 310 -7.81 1.16 -30.16
N PRO A 311 -8.53 0.55 -31.11
CA PRO A 311 -9.95 0.70 -31.43
C PRO A 311 -10.84 -0.16 -30.51
N GLN A 312 -12.07 0.31 -30.26
CA GLN A 312 -13.04 -0.41 -29.42
C GLN A 312 -14.01 -1.24 -30.28
N SER A 313 -14.35 -2.45 -29.83
CA SER A 313 -15.47 -3.21 -30.37
C SER A 313 -16.79 -2.68 -29.81
N VAL A 314 -17.79 -2.51 -30.68
CA VAL A 314 -19.18 -2.12 -30.40
C VAL A 314 -19.71 -2.85 -29.15
N GLY A 315 -19.80 -2.16 -28.00
CA GLY A 315 -20.23 -2.82 -26.76
C GLY A 315 -20.16 -2.02 -25.46
N ALA A 316 -19.62 -0.80 -25.44
CA ALA A 316 -19.75 0.10 -24.29
C ALA A 316 -21.07 0.90 -24.39
N ASN A 317 -21.62 1.31 -23.24
CA ASN A 317 -22.84 2.12 -23.07
C ASN A 317 -22.75 3.52 -23.73
N LEU A 318 -22.45 3.59 -25.02
CA LEU A 318 -22.35 4.83 -25.79
C LEU A 318 -23.74 5.16 -26.33
N ASP A 319 -24.40 6.15 -25.72
CA ASP A 319 -25.64 6.69 -26.25
C ASP A 319 -25.34 7.56 -27.48
N LEU A 320 -25.76 7.10 -28.66
CA LEU A 320 -25.64 7.82 -29.92
C LEU A 320 -26.37 9.19 -29.91
N ARG A 321 -27.21 9.46 -28.91
CA ARG A 321 -27.86 10.77 -28.71
C ARG A 321 -26.94 11.81 -28.09
N SER A 322 -25.96 11.39 -27.27
CA SER A 322 -25.05 12.30 -26.57
C SER A 322 -23.63 12.29 -27.11
N HIS A 323 -23.28 11.35 -27.99
CA HIS A 323 -21.93 11.17 -28.54
C HIS A 323 -21.83 11.51 -30.02
N ALA A 324 -20.62 11.85 -30.45
CA ALA A 324 -20.32 12.08 -31.86
C ALA A 324 -20.52 10.81 -32.71
N PRO A 325 -20.97 10.92 -33.97
CA PRO A 325 -21.21 9.77 -34.84
C PRO A 325 -19.98 8.86 -35.03
N GLU A 326 -18.78 9.44 -35.03
CA GLU A 326 -17.51 8.73 -35.23
C GLU A 326 -16.91 8.10 -33.97
N ILE A 327 -17.58 8.19 -32.81
CA ILE A 327 -17.05 7.74 -31.51
C ILE A 327 -16.66 6.26 -31.47
N VAL A 328 -17.33 5.44 -32.28
CA VAL A 328 -17.08 3.99 -32.43
C VAL A 328 -15.96 3.65 -33.42
N GLY A 329 -15.39 4.65 -34.11
CA GLY A 329 -14.31 4.50 -35.09
C GLY A 329 -13.08 5.34 -34.75
N PRO A 330 -12.14 5.53 -35.70
CA PRO A 330 -11.05 6.49 -35.58
C PRO A 330 -11.57 7.91 -35.36
N HIS A 331 -11.11 8.54 -34.29
CA HIS A 331 -11.55 9.88 -33.90
C HIS A 331 -10.43 10.68 -33.22
N THR A 332 -10.67 11.97 -33.09
CA THR A 332 -9.76 12.95 -32.44
C THR A 332 -10.51 13.65 -31.30
N ASN A 333 -9.90 14.66 -30.68
CA ASN A 333 -10.54 15.56 -29.71
C ASN A 333 -11.82 16.26 -30.24
N SER A 334 -12.09 16.20 -31.54
CA SER A 334 -13.35 16.65 -32.14
C SER A 334 -14.59 15.99 -31.54
N VAL A 335 -14.48 14.78 -30.97
CA VAL A 335 -15.60 14.13 -30.28
C VAL A 335 -15.96 14.82 -28.96
N ASP A 336 -14.99 15.46 -28.30
CA ASP A 336 -15.24 16.24 -27.08
C ASP A 336 -15.93 17.56 -27.43
N VAL A 337 -15.58 18.16 -28.56
CA VAL A 337 -16.25 19.35 -29.08
C VAL A 337 -17.74 19.06 -29.37
N TRP A 338 -18.06 17.87 -29.87
CA TRP A 338 -19.46 17.44 -29.99
C TRP A 338 -20.17 17.43 -28.63
N GLY A 339 -19.51 16.88 -27.60
CA GLY A 339 -20.03 16.90 -26.23
C GLY A 339 -20.30 18.31 -25.70
N ILE A 340 -19.45 19.29 -26.01
CA ILE A 340 -19.72 20.71 -25.71
C ILE A 340 -21.02 21.16 -26.38
N GLY A 341 -21.18 20.84 -27.67
CA GLY A 341 -22.40 21.15 -28.41
C GLY A 341 -23.65 20.51 -27.81
N TYR A 342 -23.55 19.26 -27.35
CA TYR A 342 -24.63 18.54 -26.68
C TYR A 342 -24.99 19.18 -25.34
N LEU A 343 -24.00 19.55 -24.52
CA LEU A 343 -24.22 20.27 -23.26
C LEU A 343 -24.88 21.63 -23.50
N LEU A 344 -24.40 22.41 -24.48
CA LEU A 344 -25.03 23.68 -24.87
C LEU A 344 -26.49 23.48 -25.27
N GLN A 345 -26.77 22.50 -26.13
CA GLN A 345 -28.12 22.17 -26.59
C GLN A 345 -29.07 21.80 -25.45
N THR A 346 -28.57 21.14 -24.41
CA THR A 346 -29.39 20.60 -23.31
C THR A 346 -29.36 21.46 -22.04
N SER A 347 -28.50 22.48 -21.99
CA SER A 347 -28.33 23.40 -20.85
C SER A 347 -29.45 24.43 -20.67
N ASN A 348 -30.36 24.57 -21.64
CA ASN A 348 -31.31 25.70 -21.77
C ASN A 348 -30.64 27.09 -21.83
N LEU A 349 -29.30 27.19 -22.00
CA LEU A 349 -28.59 28.46 -22.13
C LEU A 349 -28.79 29.10 -23.50
N VAL A 350 -28.93 28.28 -24.54
CA VAL A 350 -29.17 28.75 -25.91
C VAL A 350 -30.64 29.17 -26.03
N ARG A 351 -30.89 30.47 -25.89
CA ARG A 351 -32.22 31.06 -26.14
C ARG A 351 -32.47 31.16 -27.64
N GLU A 352 -33.74 31.20 -28.06
CA GLU A 352 -34.10 31.27 -29.49
C GLU A 352 -33.49 32.48 -30.23
N ASP A 353 -33.20 33.55 -29.50
CA ASP A 353 -32.60 34.80 -29.98
C ASP A 353 -31.07 34.87 -29.85
N ASP A 354 -30.43 33.92 -29.15
CA ASP A 354 -28.97 33.88 -29.00
C ASP A 354 -28.29 33.31 -30.25
N LYS A 355 -27.95 34.23 -31.16
CA LYS A 355 -27.26 33.89 -32.42
C LYS A 355 -25.84 33.40 -32.19
N VAL A 356 -25.17 33.78 -31.09
CA VAL A 356 -23.75 33.46 -30.87
C VAL A 356 -23.63 32.05 -30.31
N LEU A 357 -24.24 31.76 -29.16
CA LEU A 357 -24.25 30.42 -28.58
C LEU A 357 -25.00 29.42 -29.47
N GLY A 358 -26.07 29.85 -30.14
CA GLY A 358 -26.79 29.02 -31.11
C GLY A 358 -25.95 28.64 -32.33
N THR A 359 -25.09 29.53 -32.82
CA THR A 359 -24.15 29.22 -33.92
C THR A 359 -23.02 28.32 -33.43
N LEU A 360 -22.47 28.59 -32.24
CA LEU A 360 -21.44 27.74 -31.64
C LEU A 360 -21.95 26.30 -31.46
N MET A 361 -23.12 26.13 -30.83
CA MET A 361 -23.78 24.85 -30.63
C MET A 361 -23.90 24.07 -31.94
N LYS A 362 -24.41 24.70 -33.01
CA LYS A 362 -24.55 24.06 -34.33
C LYS A 362 -23.22 23.65 -34.94
N ARG A 363 -22.18 24.47 -34.79
CA ARG A 363 -20.82 24.14 -35.28
C ARG A 363 -20.20 23.00 -34.49
N CYS A 364 -20.40 22.96 -33.17
CA CYS A 364 -19.94 21.84 -32.33
C CYS A 364 -20.63 20.52 -32.71
N LEU A 365 -21.91 20.56 -33.06
CA LEU A 365 -22.70 19.40 -33.51
C LEU A 365 -22.61 19.12 -35.02
N ALA A 366 -21.59 19.67 -35.72
CA ALA A 366 -21.38 19.39 -37.13
C ALA A 366 -21.02 17.91 -37.34
N VAL A 367 -21.69 17.25 -38.29
CA VAL A 367 -21.45 15.83 -38.61
C VAL A 367 -20.01 15.62 -39.08
N ASN A 368 -19.47 16.55 -39.88
CA ASN A 368 -18.08 16.55 -40.29
C ASN A 368 -17.18 17.06 -39.14
N PRO A 369 -16.27 16.24 -38.59
CA PRO A 369 -15.43 16.64 -37.47
C PRO A 369 -14.50 17.81 -37.78
N LEU A 370 -14.13 18.01 -39.05
CA LEU A 370 -13.26 19.11 -39.50
C LEU A 370 -13.96 20.48 -39.50
N GLU A 371 -15.29 20.50 -39.43
CA GLU A 371 -16.08 21.75 -39.37
C GLU A 371 -16.31 22.21 -37.93
N ARG A 372 -16.00 21.36 -36.95
CA ARG A 372 -16.14 21.67 -35.53
C ARG A 372 -15.03 22.66 -35.11
N PRO A 373 -15.34 23.62 -34.24
CA PRO A 373 -14.34 24.52 -33.68
C PRO A 373 -13.34 23.77 -32.79
N THR A 374 -12.23 24.41 -32.42
CA THR A 374 -11.37 23.85 -31.36
C THR A 374 -11.99 24.07 -29.98
N ILE A 375 -11.55 23.31 -28.98
CA ILE A 375 -11.97 23.52 -27.59
C ILE A 375 -11.61 24.94 -27.11
N SER A 376 -10.45 25.46 -27.54
CA SER A 376 -10.02 26.83 -27.24
C SER A 376 -10.97 27.88 -27.85
N ASP A 377 -11.38 27.70 -29.11
CA ASP A 377 -12.37 28.58 -29.74
C ASP A 377 -13.71 28.55 -28.99
N CYS A 378 -14.15 27.37 -28.56
CA CYS A 378 -15.37 27.23 -27.77
C CYS A 378 -15.29 28.01 -26.46
N LEU A 379 -14.18 27.86 -25.73
CA LEU A 379 -13.95 28.56 -24.47
C LEU A 379 -13.95 30.08 -24.67
N GLU A 380 -13.25 30.57 -25.69
CA GLU A 380 -13.18 32.00 -25.97
C GLU A 380 -14.57 32.58 -26.27
N ILE A 381 -15.34 31.92 -27.13
CA ILE A 381 -16.69 32.37 -27.51
C ILE A 381 -17.64 32.34 -26.30
N ILE A 382 -17.62 31.27 -25.50
CA ILE A 382 -18.47 31.15 -24.30
C ILE A 382 -18.11 32.24 -23.29
N CYS A 383 -16.82 32.48 -23.03
CA CYS A 383 -16.36 33.54 -22.13
C CYS A 383 -16.79 34.93 -22.59
N GLN A 384 -16.74 35.21 -23.90
CA GLN A 384 -17.23 36.48 -24.45
C GLN A 384 -18.73 36.67 -24.23
N CYS A 385 -19.52 35.59 -24.23
CA CYS A 385 -20.96 35.65 -23.96
C CYS A 385 -21.29 35.84 -22.47
N MET A 386 -20.38 35.52 -21.55
CA MET A 386 -20.60 35.71 -20.10
C MET A 386 -20.21 37.10 -19.59
N ILE A 387 -19.47 37.88 -20.37
CA ILE A 387 -19.01 39.24 -20.01
C ILE A 387 -20.01 40.32 -20.45
N ASN A 388 -20.92 39.99 -21.37
CA ASN A 388 -22.01 40.85 -21.84
C ASN A 388 -23.34 40.42 -21.22
#